data_AF-A0A7N2R330-F1
#
_entry.id   AF-A0A7N2R330-F1
#
_cell.length_a   1.000
_cell.length_b   1.000
_cell.length_c   1.000
_cell.angle_alpha   90.00
_cell.angle_beta   90.00
_cell.angle_gamma   90.00
#
_symmetry.space_group_name_H-M   'P 1'
#
loop_
_entity.id
_entity.type
_entity.pdbx_description
1 polymer ?
#
loop_
_entity_poly.entity_id
_entity_poly.type
_entity_poly.pdbx_seq_one_letter_code
_entity_poly.pdbx_strand_id
1 'polypeptide(L)'
;MPHGFAGDESLENATIRGYFNSAEYAEVIIDLKKNLSADSSPVIVVGGSYGGTWFRLKYPHIAMGALASSSPLLYFDGLVPPDSYDVVVTKDFQEVSWNCYDTIKRSRPEIDRIAAKPNGLFRTQQEIQNLQVIILSSSFVFVYPISLLTIIIIYGY
;
A
#
# COMPACT_ATOMS: atom_id res chain seq x y z
N MET A 1 12.16 -5.82 10.78
CA MET A 1 11.84 -7.06 11.50
C MET A 1 13.08 -7.42 12.31
N PRO A 2 12.95 -7.66 13.63
CA PRO A 2 14.04 -8.28 14.37
C PRO A 2 14.37 -9.60 13.68
N HIS A 3 15.67 -9.91 13.59
CA HIS A 3 16.14 -11.08 12.88
C HIS A 3 15.51 -12.34 13.51
N GLY A 4 14.60 -13.02 12.79
CA GLY A 4 14.02 -14.30 13.20
C GLY A 4 12.51 -14.36 13.49
N PHE A 5 11.73 -13.28 13.33
CA PHE A 5 10.27 -13.33 13.51
C PHE A 5 9.49 -13.32 12.19
N ALA A 6 8.49 -14.20 12.09
CA ALA A 6 7.55 -14.23 10.96
C ALA A 6 6.56 -13.04 11.03
N GLY A 7 6.00 -12.68 9.87
CA GLY A 7 5.13 -11.50 9.72
C GLY A 7 3.82 -11.58 10.50
N ASP A 8 3.33 -12.77 10.79
CA ASP A 8 2.16 -13.04 11.63
C ASP A 8 2.49 -12.94 13.13
N GLU A 9 3.59 -13.54 13.57
CA GLU A 9 4.04 -13.50 14.98
C GLU A 9 4.38 -12.08 15.47
N SER A 10 4.90 -11.25 14.56
CA SER A 10 5.26 -9.86 14.84
C SER A 10 4.06 -8.90 14.90
N LEU A 11 2.93 -9.28 14.27
CA LEU A 11 1.67 -8.52 14.36
C LEU A 11 0.88 -8.87 15.63
N GLU A 12 1.09 -9.99 16.30
CA GLU A 12 0.36 -10.31 17.54
C GLU A 12 0.91 -9.54 18.75
N ASN A 13 2.21 -9.25 18.76
CA ASN A 13 2.89 -8.68 19.92
C ASN A 13 3.02 -7.14 19.81
N ALA A 14 2.35 -6.39 20.69
CA ALA A 14 2.36 -4.91 20.69
C ALA A 14 3.76 -4.31 20.85
N THR A 15 4.67 -4.99 21.54
CA THR A 15 6.08 -4.59 21.68
C THR A 15 6.83 -4.77 20.36
N ILE A 16 6.55 -5.85 19.62
CA ILE A 16 7.20 -6.17 18.32
C ILE A 16 6.59 -5.35 17.18
N ARG A 17 5.28 -5.01 17.21
CA ARG A 17 4.65 -4.09 16.26
C ARG A 17 5.36 -2.74 16.20
N GLY A 18 5.82 -2.25 17.35
CA GLY A 18 6.57 -1.01 17.45
C GLY A 18 7.84 -1.00 16.60
N TYR A 19 8.39 -2.17 16.28
CA TYR A 19 9.57 -2.32 15.45
C TYR A 19 9.27 -2.14 13.96
N PHE A 20 8.05 -2.33 13.45
CA PHE A 20 7.71 -2.10 12.02
C PHE A 20 7.70 -0.61 11.62
N ASN A 21 8.85 0.04 11.64
CA ASN A 21 8.97 1.48 11.46
C ASN A 21 10.24 1.85 10.68
N SER A 22 10.35 3.13 10.30
CA SER A 22 11.51 3.64 9.56
C SER A 22 12.84 3.57 10.33
N ALA A 23 12.81 3.42 11.66
CA ALA A 23 14.01 3.32 12.49
C ALA A 23 14.72 1.97 12.34
N GLU A 24 13.98 0.87 12.18
CA GLU A 24 14.59 -0.43 11.89
C GLU A 24 15.35 -0.42 10.56
N TYR A 25 14.74 0.17 9.52
CA TYR A 25 15.40 0.29 8.23
C TYR A 25 16.69 1.12 8.33
N ALA A 26 16.72 2.13 9.22
CA ALA A 26 17.92 2.90 9.49
C ALA A 26 19.03 2.06 10.14
N GLU A 27 18.70 1.25 11.14
CA GLU A 27 19.64 0.33 11.79
C GLU A 27 20.19 -0.71 10.80
N VAL A 28 19.31 -1.35 10.04
CA VAL A 28 19.70 -2.32 9.00
C VAL A 28 20.62 -1.70 7.96
N ILE A 29 20.36 -0.46 7.51
CA ILE A 29 21.24 0.23 6.56
C ILE A 29 22.62 0.49 7.18
N ILE A 30 22.67 0.93 8.43
CA ILE A 30 23.94 1.19 9.12
C ILE A 30 24.75 -0.12 9.27
N ASP A 31 24.09 -1.20 9.69
CA ASP A 31 24.75 -2.50 9.87
C ASP A 31 25.19 -3.10 8.54
N LEU A 32 24.39 -2.97 7.48
CA LEU A 32 24.77 -3.37 6.13
C LEU A 32 26.00 -2.61 5.64
N LYS A 33 26.05 -1.28 5.84
CA LYS A 33 27.20 -0.46 5.44
C LYS A 33 28.47 -0.91 6.17
N LYS A 34 28.40 -1.17 7.48
CA LYS A 34 29.54 -1.69 8.26
C LYS A 34 29.98 -3.07 7.77
N ASN A 35 29.04 -3.99 7.61
CA ASN A 35 29.34 -5.38 7.22
C ASN A 35 29.97 -5.45 5.82
N LEU A 36 29.65 -4.49 4.95
CA LEU A 36 30.18 -4.39 3.59
C LEU A 36 31.38 -3.42 3.48
N SER A 37 31.89 -2.90 4.60
CA SER A 37 32.98 -1.90 4.63
C SER A 37 32.70 -0.67 3.76
N ALA A 38 31.43 -0.24 3.71
CA ALA A 38 30.87 0.76 2.82
C ALA A 38 30.40 2.01 3.59
N ASP A 39 31.09 2.40 4.67
CA ASP A 39 30.66 3.46 5.58
C ASP A 39 30.45 4.83 4.88
N SER A 40 31.28 5.14 3.88
CA SER A 40 31.18 6.37 3.07
C SER A 40 30.18 6.27 1.91
N SER A 41 29.67 5.08 1.59
CA SER A 41 28.82 4.88 0.42
C SER A 41 27.47 5.60 0.57
N PRO A 42 27.04 6.36 -0.45
CA PRO A 42 25.74 7.01 -0.43
C PRO A 42 24.61 5.99 -0.59
N VAL A 43 23.49 6.26 0.08
CA VAL A 43 22.30 5.39 0.08
C VAL A 43 21.13 6.12 -0.58
N ILE A 44 20.46 5.45 -1.51
CA ILE A 44 19.19 5.89 -2.09
C ILE A 44 18.10 4.92 -1.66
N VAL A 45 17.00 5.47 -1.14
CA VAL A 45 15.84 4.69 -0.71
C VAL A 45 14.78 4.74 -1.79
N VAL A 46 14.34 3.59 -2.30
CA VAL A 46 13.32 3.50 -3.34
C VAL A 46 12.12 2.76 -2.78
N GLY A 47 10.92 3.32 -2.90
CA GLY A 47 9.71 2.66 -2.43
C GLY A 47 8.46 3.18 -3.12
N GLY A 48 7.40 2.36 -3.09
CA GLY A 48 6.09 2.71 -3.63
C GLY A 48 5.05 2.83 -2.53
N SER A 49 3.99 3.61 -2.75
CA SER A 49 2.91 3.82 -1.78
C SER A 49 3.48 4.32 -0.45
N TYR A 50 3.40 3.55 0.63
CA TYR A 50 3.98 3.93 1.93
C TYR A 50 5.49 3.70 2.01
N GLY A 51 6.06 2.87 1.12
CA GLY A 51 7.46 2.47 1.14
C GLY A 51 8.39 3.68 0.98
N GLY A 52 9.31 3.86 1.94
CA GLY A 52 10.40 4.84 1.84
C GLY A 52 10.00 6.32 1.91
N THR A 53 8.71 6.62 1.95
CA THR A 53 8.16 7.97 1.77
C THR A 53 8.71 8.98 2.78
N TRP A 54 8.77 8.60 4.06
CA TRP A 54 9.31 9.48 5.12
C TRP A 54 10.77 9.22 5.48
N PHE A 55 11.40 8.23 4.86
CA PHE A 55 12.70 7.76 5.33
C PHE A 55 13.78 8.86 5.22
N ARG A 56 13.88 9.53 4.07
CA ARG A 56 14.82 10.64 3.88
C ARG A 56 14.51 11.84 4.79
N LEU A 57 13.24 12.10 5.06
CA LEU A 57 12.82 13.20 5.95
C LEU A 57 13.24 12.93 7.40
N LYS A 58 13.11 11.68 7.87
CA LYS A 58 13.47 11.28 9.24
C LYS A 58 14.98 11.01 9.42
N TYR A 59 15.64 10.44 8.41
CA TYR A 59 17.04 10.02 8.47
C TYR A 59 17.89 10.63 7.34
N PRO A 60 18.00 11.96 7.25
CA PRO A 60 18.79 12.62 6.21
C PRO A 60 20.31 12.39 6.34
N HIS A 61 20.78 11.87 7.47
CA HIS A 61 22.19 11.49 7.66
C HIS A 61 22.49 10.08 7.11
N ILE A 62 21.46 9.27 6.83
CA ILE A 62 21.61 7.88 6.37
C ILE A 62 21.39 7.78 4.86
N ALA A 63 20.24 8.25 4.39
CA ALA A 63 19.89 8.19 2.97
C ALA A 63 20.16 9.55 2.32
N MET A 64 20.97 9.61 1.26
CA MET A 64 21.24 10.84 0.49
C MET A 64 20.00 11.31 -0.28
N GLY A 65 19.17 10.38 -0.75
CA GLY A 65 17.95 10.66 -1.49
C GLY A 65 16.91 9.57 -1.34
N ALA A 66 15.67 9.87 -1.76
CA ALA A 66 14.59 8.90 -1.82
C ALA A 66 13.74 9.07 -3.09
N LEU A 67 13.33 7.94 -3.67
CA LEU A 67 12.34 7.86 -4.75
C LEU A 67 11.07 7.21 -4.18
N ALA A 68 10.04 8.01 -4.01
CA ALA A 68 8.75 7.60 -3.44
C ALA A 68 7.69 7.63 -4.55
N SER A 69 7.36 6.46 -5.11
CA SER A 69 6.45 6.31 -6.25
C SER A 69 5.01 6.09 -5.80
N SER A 70 4.05 6.80 -6.37
CA SER A 70 2.62 6.69 -6.00
C SER A 70 2.36 6.85 -4.49
N SER A 71 3.18 7.64 -3.81
CA SER A 71 3.12 7.85 -2.36
C SER A 71 2.13 8.96 -2.01
N PRO A 72 1.04 8.67 -1.27
CA PRO A 72 -0.02 9.64 -1.03
C PRO A 72 0.32 10.61 0.12
N LEU A 73 1.48 11.27 0.06
CA LEU A 73 2.01 12.11 1.15
C LEU A 73 1.07 13.25 1.56
N LEU A 74 0.26 13.74 0.62
CA LEU A 74 -0.71 14.82 0.86
C LEU A 74 -2.06 14.34 1.39
N TYR A 75 -2.31 13.02 1.44
CA TYR A 75 -3.55 12.48 2.01
C TYR A 75 -3.57 12.47 3.54
N PHE A 76 -2.45 12.82 4.17
CA PHE A 76 -2.33 12.97 5.61
C PHE A 76 -2.69 14.40 6.04
N ASP A 77 -3.00 14.55 7.33
CA ASP A 77 -3.24 15.84 8.00
C ASP A 77 -4.36 16.71 7.40
N GLY A 78 -5.28 16.10 6.64
CA GLY A 78 -6.44 16.81 6.07
C GLY A 78 -6.07 17.83 4.99
N LEU A 79 -4.91 17.69 4.35
CA LEU A 79 -4.45 18.60 3.29
C LEU A 79 -5.21 18.45 1.97
N VAL A 80 -5.91 17.33 1.79
CA VAL A 80 -6.78 17.05 0.64
C VAL A 80 -8.20 16.75 1.10
N PRO A 81 -9.24 17.06 0.28
CA PRO A 81 -10.61 16.65 0.56
C PRO A 81 -10.73 15.14 0.84
N PRO A 82 -11.53 14.69 1.83
CA PRO A 82 -11.65 13.27 2.18
C PRO A 82 -12.13 12.37 1.05
N ASP A 83 -12.87 12.92 0.09
CA ASP A 83 -13.43 12.24 -1.08
C ASP A 83 -12.48 12.25 -2.30
N SER A 84 -11.30 12.86 -2.20
CA SER A 84 -10.36 13.01 -3.33
C SER A 84 -10.01 11.68 -3.99
N TYR A 85 -9.83 10.62 -3.19
CA TYR A 85 -9.55 9.28 -3.70
C TYR A 85 -10.73 8.74 -4.53
N ASP A 86 -11.95 8.83 -3.99
CA ASP A 86 -13.16 8.33 -4.63
C ASP A 86 -13.49 9.09 -5.92
N VAL A 87 -13.19 10.40 -5.97
CA VAL A 87 -13.34 11.22 -7.17
C VAL A 87 -12.41 10.73 -8.28
N VAL A 88 -11.14 10.45 -7.97
CA VAL A 88 -10.18 9.92 -8.95
C VAL A 88 -10.61 8.54 -9.43
N VAL A 89 -10.95 7.63 -8.52
CA VAL A 89 -11.44 6.28 -8.88
C VAL A 89 -12.68 6.37 -9.77
N THR A 90 -13.62 7.25 -9.45
CA THR A 90 -14.82 7.47 -10.26
C THR A 90 -14.48 7.91 -11.67
N LYS A 91 -13.52 8.83 -11.80
CA LYS A 91 -13.06 9.35 -13.07
C LYS A 91 -12.38 8.27 -13.92
N ASP A 92 -11.57 7.39 -13.32
CA ASP A 92 -10.93 6.28 -14.03
C ASP A 92 -11.97 5.38 -14.74
N PHE A 93 -13.08 5.05 -14.07
CA PHE A 93 -14.17 4.29 -14.69
C PHE A 93 -14.92 5.07 -15.77
N GLN A 94 -15.10 6.38 -15.59
CA GLN A 94 -15.73 7.25 -16.59
C GLN A 94 -14.90 7.34 -17.88
N GLU A 95 -13.58 7.46 -17.75
CA GLU A 95 -12.66 7.58 -18.88
C GLU A 95 -12.63 6.29 -19.73
N VAL A 96 -12.74 5.12 -19.08
CA VAL A 96 -12.84 3.85 -19.81
C VAL A 96 -14.20 3.69 -20.49
N SER A 97 -15.30 3.97 -19.78
CA SER A 97 -16.65 3.88 -20.37
C SER A 97 -17.71 4.55 -19.50
N TRP A 98 -18.47 5.46 -20.12
CA TRP A 98 -19.67 6.04 -19.51
C TRP A 98 -20.71 5.00 -19.08
N ASN A 99 -20.87 3.92 -19.86
CA ASN A 99 -21.82 2.85 -19.51
C ASN A 99 -21.33 2.04 -18.30
N CYS A 100 -20.01 1.83 -18.18
CA CYS A 100 -19.41 1.19 -16.99
C CYS A 100 -19.65 2.04 -15.74
N TYR A 101 -19.32 3.33 -15.80
CA TYR A 101 -19.59 4.28 -14.71
C TYR A 101 -21.07 4.30 -14.29
N ASP A 102 -21.99 4.42 -15.25
CA ASP A 102 -23.42 4.49 -14.96
C ASP A 102 -23.96 3.17 -14.39
N THR A 103 -23.46 2.03 -14.87
CA THR A 103 -23.81 0.71 -14.30
C THR A 103 -23.33 0.58 -12.85
N ILE A 104 -22.09 0.96 -12.55
CA ILE A 104 -21.54 0.95 -11.17
C ILE A 104 -22.33 1.92 -10.27
N LYS A 105 -22.65 3.12 -10.76
CA LYS A 105 -23.44 4.10 -10.01
C LYS A 105 -24.84 3.59 -9.66
N ARG A 106 -25.50 2.90 -10.59
CA ARG A 106 -26.85 2.34 -10.40
C ARG A 106 -26.87 1.07 -9.56
N SER A 107 -25.77 0.33 -9.49
CA SER A 107 -25.73 -0.94 -8.74
C SER A 107 -25.82 -0.71 -7.23
N ARG A 108 -25.20 0.36 -6.71
CA ARG A 108 -25.18 0.66 -5.27
C ARG A 108 -26.58 0.78 -4.63
N PRO A 109 -27.51 1.61 -5.14
CA PRO A 109 -28.85 1.69 -4.55
C PRO A 109 -29.65 0.38 -4.69
N GLU A 110 -29.39 -0.44 -5.71
CA GLU A 110 -30.04 -1.75 -5.85
C GLU A 110 -29.52 -2.75 -4.81
N ILE A 111 -28.21 -2.75 -4.54
CA ILE A 111 -27.60 -3.52 -3.45
C ILE A 111 -28.22 -3.12 -2.11
N ASP A 112 -28.32 -1.82 -1.84
CA ASP A 112 -28.91 -1.33 -0.59
C ASP A 112 -30.40 -1.74 -0.48
N ARG A 113 -31.15 -1.70 -1.59
CA ARG A 113 -32.56 -2.15 -1.67
C ARG A 113 -32.71 -3.64 -1.37
N ILE A 114 -31.79 -4.48 -1.85
CA ILE A 114 -31.82 -5.93 -1.61
C ILE A 114 -31.39 -6.22 -0.17
N ALA A 115 -30.34 -5.56 0.31
CA ALA A 115 -29.81 -5.73 1.67
C ALA A 115 -30.84 -5.38 2.76
N ALA A 116 -31.72 -4.39 2.52
CA ALA A 116 -32.77 -3.98 3.44
C ALA A 116 -33.94 -4.98 3.59
N LYS A 117 -34.03 -6.01 2.72
CA LYS A 117 -35.08 -7.05 2.82
C LYS A 117 -34.74 -8.09 3.90
N PRO A 118 -35.72 -8.83 4.44
CA PRO A 118 -35.46 -9.99 5.27
C PRO A 118 -34.55 -11.00 4.55
N ASN A 119 -33.47 -11.45 5.21
CA ASN A 119 -32.40 -12.27 4.63
C ASN A 119 -31.65 -11.61 3.45
N GLY A 120 -31.80 -10.30 3.24
CA GLY A 120 -31.24 -9.54 2.12
C GLY A 120 -29.72 -9.48 2.11
N LEU A 121 -29.10 -9.33 3.28
CA LEU A 121 -27.64 -9.36 3.44
C LEU A 121 -27.04 -10.70 3.02
N PHE A 122 -27.65 -11.82 3.45
CA PHE A 122 -27.20 -13.17 3.07
C PHE A 122 -27.32 -13.39 1.56
N ARG A 123 -28.42 -12.95 0.94
CA ARG A 123 -28.63 -13.04 -0.51
C ARG A 123 -27.62 -12.19 -1.29
N THR A 124 -27.39 -10.96 -0.85
CA THR A 124 -26.41 -10.04 -1.45
C THR A 124 -25.00 -10.65 -1.37
N GLN A 125 -24.63 -11.20 -0.22
CA GLN A 125 -23.35 -11.88 -0.03
C GLN A 125 -23.19 -13.07 -0.98
N GLN A 126 -24.22 -13.90 -1.13
CA GLN A 126 -24.20 -15.07 -2.01
C GLN A 126 -24.08 -14.67 -3.48
N GLU A 127 -24.81 -13.64 -3.92
CA GLU A 127 -24.72 -13.11 -5.29
C GLU A 127 -23.33 -12.51 -5.59
N ILE A 128 -22.75 -11.76 -4.65
CA ILE A 128 -21.39 -11.21 -4.78
C ILE A 128 -20.34 -12.33 -4.81
N GLN A 129 -20.46 -13.36 -3.98
CA GLN A 129 -19.53 -14.50 -4.00
C GLN A 129 -19.58 -15.24 -5.33
N ASN A 130 -20.77 -15.41 -5.91
CA ASN A 130 -20.92 -16.02 -7.23
C ASN A 130 -20.25 -15.16 -8.33
N LEU A 131 -20.32 -13.83 -8.22
CA LEU A 131 -19.62 -12.93 -9.14
C LEU A 131 -18.10 -12.96 -8.97
N GLN A 132 -17.58 -13.06 -7.73
CA GLN A 132 -16.14 -13.21 -7.49
C GLN A 132 -15.58 -14.49 -8.13
N VAL A 133 -16.31 -15.60 -8.06
CA VAL A 133 -15.93 -16.85 -8.74
C VAL A 133 -15.87 -16.67 -10.27
N ILE A 134 -16.79 -15.88 -10.84
CA ILE A 134 -16.80 -15.56 -12.28
C ILE A 134 -15.66 -14.59 -12.66
N ILE A 135 -15.39 -13.55 -11.87
CA ILE A 135 -14.33 -12.57 -12.16
C ILE A 135 -12.93 -13.20 -12.02
N LEU A 136 -12.72 -14.05 -11.02
CA LEU A 136 -11.48 -14.82 -10.87
C LEU A 136 -11.21 -15.76 -12.07
N SER A 137 -12.26 -16.19 -12.78
CA SER A 137 -12.12 -16.99 -14.00
C SER A 137 -11.75 -16.17 -15.24
N SER A 138 -11.93 -14.84 -15.21
CA SER A 138 -11.87 -13.98 -16.40
C SER A 138 -10.86 -12.83 -16.37
N SER A 139 -10.15 -12.57 -15.26
CA SER A 139 -9.12 -11.51 -15.22
C SER A 139 -7.92 -11.84 -14.32
N PHE A 140 -6.73 -11.61 -14.88
CA PHE A 140 -5.41 -11.68 -14.26
C PHE A 140 -5.36 -10.87 -12.95
N VAL A 141 -5.18 -11.56 -11.82
CA VAL A 141 -4.96 -10.91 -10.52
C VAL A 141 -3.47 -10.59 -10.41
N PHE A 142 -3.07 -9.35 -10.71
CA PHE A 142 -1.77 -8.84 -10.26
C PHE A 142 -1.89 -8.46 -8.78
N VAL A 143 -1.70 -9.44 -7.89
CA VAL A 143 -1.42 -9.17 -6.48
C VAL A 143 -0.01 -8.59 -6.43
N TYR A 144 0.12 -7.27 -6.56
CA TYR A 144 1.38 -6.62 -6.21
C TYR A 144 1.62 -6.78 -4.71
N PRO A 145 2.78 -7.26 -4.24
CA PRO A 145 3.15 -7.09 -2.85
C PRO A 145 3.32 -5.58 -2.58
N ILE A 146 2.44 -5.01 -1.74
CA ILE A 146 2.29 -3.56 -1.47
C ILE A 146 3.48 -2.95 -0.69
N SER A 147 4.59 -3.67 -0.49
CA SER A 147 5.64 -3.25 0.44
C SER A 147 7.06 -3.57 -0.04
N LEU A 148 7.38 -3.23 -1.28
CA LEU A 148 8.78 -3.24 -1.74
C LEU A 148 9.43 -1.89 -1.46
N LEU A 149 10.08 -1.81 -0.29
CA LEU A 149 11.15 -0.85 -0.05
C LEU A 149 12.46 -1.47 -0.55
N THR A 150 13.04 -0.90 -1.59
CA THR A 150 14.34 -1.28 -2.13
C THR A 150 15.38 -0.26 -1.70
N ILE A 151 16.42 -0.71 -1.02
CA ILE A 151 17.55 0.12 -0.64
C ILE A 151 18.65 -0.09 -1.68
N ILE A 152 19.10 0.98 -2.31
CA ILE A 152 20.22 0.97 -3.25
C ILE A 152 21.41 1.61 -2.54
N ILE A 153 22.44 0.81 -2.26
CA ILE A 153 23.74 1.30 -1.80
C ILE A 153 24.62 1.45 -3.04
N ILE A 154 25.00 2.68 -3.36
CA ILE A 154 25.88 2.94 -4.50
C ILE A 154 27.31 2.77 -3.99
N TYR A 155 27.97 1.71 -4.43
CA TYR A 155 29.41 1.55 -4.22
C TYR A 155 30.14 2.51 -5.14
N GLY A 156 30.71 3.56 -4.56
CA GLY A 156 31.66 4.45 -5.24
C GLY A 156 33.08 3.96 -5.01
N TYR A 157 33.84 3.82 -6.10
CA TYR A 157 35.30 3.66 -6.12
C TYR A 157 36.01 4.86 -5.49
#